data_AF-A0A521LW24-F1
#
_entry.id   AF-A0A521LW24-F1
#
_cell.length_a   1.000
_cell.length_b   1.000
_cell.length_c   1.000
_cell.angle_alpha   90.00
_cell.angle_beta   90.00
_cell.angle_gamma   90.00
#
_symmetry.space_group_name_H-M   'P 1'
#
loop_
_entity.id
_entity.type
_entity.pdbx_description
1 polymer ?
#
loop_
_entity_poly.entity_id
_entity_poly.type
_entity_poly.pdbx_seq_one_letter_code
_entity_poly.pdbx_strand_id
1 'polypeptide(L)'
;MSFKVRIAQADRTIEVPTGATILEAALDSGVSYPFGCQSGNCGACKSHLVKGEVTMEGYSEFALSDEEKDRGLILACRAVPWEDSEVAWLEEDDLIVHPRRVLVCKVVGLEDATHDIKRVRLEIASGGPFDFSAGQFASVTFGGCPPRDYSMANLPGDPILEFHIRRTIGGATSLHVAEQLKIGDGVRVEGPFGASYLREAHRGPIIAVAGGSGMAPIKAIVERALQKNLPQHIYCYFGVRTERDLYLHDHFTALASQHKNLHFIPVLSEGDGMSRRCGLVHDAVAADFDEVDGCKAYLAGPPVMVEAATKLLERRGMRRIDVHADAFYTAAEMASANKKTGAER
;
A
#
# COMPACT_ATOMS: atom_id res chain seq x y z
N MET A 1 -10.56 -37.09 15.52
CA MET A 1 -9.54 -36.68 14.53
C MET A 1 -9.25 -35.22 14.79
N SER A 2 -8.02 -34.77 14.53
CA SER A 2 -7.61 -33.38 14.66
C SER A 2 -6.78 -32.99 13.45
N PHE A 3 -6.80 -31.71 13.09
CA PHE A 3 -5.97 -31.12 12.05
C PHE A 3 -4.97 -30.17 12.68
N LYS A 4 -3.77 -30.09 12.10
CA LYS A 4 -2.74 -29.15 12.57
C LYS A 4 -2.95 -27.82 11.91
N VAL A 5 -3.14 -26.77 12.71
CA VAL A 5 -3.25 -25.41 12.22
C VAL A 5 -2.06 -24.59 12.70
N ARG A 6 -1.25 -24.12 11.76
CA ARG A 6 -0.18 -23.16 12.05
C ARG A 6 -0.77 -21.76 12.13
N ILE A 7 -0.48 -21.07 13.23
CA ILE A 7 -0.82 -19.67 13.45
C ILE A 7 0.46 -18.86 13.21
N ALA A 8 0.50 -18.12 12.11
CA ALA A 8 1.71 -17.46 11.63
C ALA A 8 2.29 -16.46 12.64
N GLN A 9 1.46 -15.62 13.26
CA GLN A 9 1.91 -14.59 14.21
C GLN A 9 2.36 -15.15 15.57
N ALA A 10 1.77 -16.26 16.02
CA ALA A 10 2.18 -16.91 17.26
C ALA A 10 3.44 -17.78 17.06
N ASP A 11 3.82 -18.02 15.80
CA ASP A 11 4.75 -19.08 15.37
C ASP A 11 4.50 -20.41 16.11
N ARG A 12 3.21 -20.76 16.25
CA ARG A 12 2.76 -21.96 16.95
C ARG A 12 1.82 -22.77 16.08
N THR A 13 1.94 -24.09 16.20
CA THR A 13 0.98 -25.03 15.63
C THR A 13 0.08 -25.55 16.74
N ILE A 14 -1.22 -25.50 16.50
CA ILE A 14 -2.25 -26.02 17.40
C ILE A 14 -2.92 -27.24 16.76
N GLU A 15 -3.47 -28.13 17.59
CA GLU A 15 -4.35 -29.19 17.11
C GLU A 15 -5.80 -28.75 17.22
N VAL A 16 -6.52 -28.76 16.10
CA VAL A 16 -7.93 -28.40 16.04
C VAL A 16 -8.74 -29.68 15.90
N PRO A 17 -9.53 -30.08 16.92
CA PRO A 17 -10.43 -31.22 16.80
C PRO A 17 -11.42 -31.06 15.65
N THR A 18 -11.77 -32.15 14.97
CA THR A 18 -12.79 -32.12 13.91
C THR A 18 -14.10 -31.51 14.44
N GLY A 19 -14.61 -30.49 13.76
CA GLY A 19 -15.82 -29.76 14.15
C GLY A 19 -15.59 -28.61 15.13
N ALA A 20 -14.39 -28.45 15.68
CA ALA A 20 -14.03 -27.27 16.48
C ALA A 20 -13.55 -26.13 15.59
N THR A 21 -13.71 -24.90 16.08
CA THR A 21 -13.24 -23.71 15.36
C THR A 21 -11.77 -23.45 15.64
N ILE A 22 -11.08 -22.78 14.71
CA ILE A 22 -9.68 -22.40 14.87
C ILE A 22 -9.48 -21.54 16.12
N LEU A 23 -10.40 -20.60 16.39
CA LEU A 23 -10.31 -19.74 17.58
C LEU A 23 -10.42 -20.55 18.87
N GLU A 24 -11.41 -21.46 18.97
CA GLU A 24 -11.64 -22.27 20.17
C GLU A 24 -10.39 -23.10 20.50
N ALA A 25 -9.86 -23.83 19.51
CA ALA A 25 -8.65 -24.63 19.68
C ALA A 25 -7.41 -23.78 20.00
N ALA A 26 -7.32 -22.56 19.47
CA ALA A 26 -6.23 -21.65 19.78
C ALA A 26 -6.26 -21.22 21.25
N LEU A 27 -7.42 -20.82 21.76
CA LEU A 27 -7.60 -20.38 23.14
C LEU A 27 -7.37 -21.54 24.12
N ASP A 28 -7.89 -22.73 23.82
CA ASP A 28 -7.68 -23.94 24.63
C ASP A 28 -6.20 -24.35 24.70
N SER A 29 -5.45 -24.09 23.63
CA SER A 29 -4.01 -24.33 23.55
C SER A 29 -3.15 -23.21 24.17
N GLY A 30 -3.79 -22.22 24.80
CA GLY A 30 -3.14 -21.06 25.39
C GLY A 30 -2.48 -20.13 24.37
N VAL A 31 -2.94 -20.13 23.12
CA VAL A 31 -2.54 -19.15 22.10
C VAL A 31 -3.49 -17.96 22.20
N SER A 32 -2.94 -16.78 22.51
CA SER A 32 -3.71 -15.54 22.44
C SER A 32 -4.05 -15.27 20.97
N TYR A 33 -5.34 -15.20 20.66
CA TYR A 33 -5.88 -14.96 19.32
C TYR A 33 -6.82 -13.74 19.39
N PRO A 34 -6.84 -12.84 18.41
CA PRO A 34 -7.80 -11.73 18.39
C PRO A 34 -9.25 -12.22 18.32
N PHE A 35 -10.11 -11.82 19.26
CA PHE A 35 -11.55 -12.09 19.19
C PHE A 35 -12.37 -11.08 20.01
N GLY A 36 -13.67 -11.04 19.74
CA GLY A 36 -14.63 -10.22 20.50
C GLY A 36 -15.91 -10.99 20.83
N CYS A 37 -16.77 -11.19 19.84
CA CYS A 37 -18.11 -11.77 20.04
C CYS A 37 -18.19 -13.30 19.97
N GLN A 38 -17.18 -13.98 19.43
CA GLN A 38 -17.13 -15.43 19.13
C GLN A 38 -18.32 -16.02 18.32
N SER A 39 -19.20 -15.17 17.80
CA SER A 39 -20.45 -15.55 17.12
C SER A 39 -20.49 -15.10 15.65
N GLY A 40 -19.37 -14.64 15.10
CA GLY A 40 -19.29 -14.24 13.69
C GLY A 40 -19.94 -12.89 13.37
N ASN A 41 -20.10 -12.02 14.37
CA ASN A 41 -20.78 -10.72 14.23
C ASN A 41 -19.84 -9.50 14.26
N CYS A 42 -18.70 -9.58 14.94
CA CYS A 42 -17.84 -8.42 15.19
C CYS A 42 -16.62 -8.26 14.25
N GLY A 43 -16.25 -9.30 13.50
CA GLY A 43 -15.05 -9.28 12.65
C GLY A 43 -13.69 -9.32 13.35
N ALA A 44 -13.61 -9.23 14.68
CA ALA A 44 -12.34 -9.12 15.42
C ALA A 44 -11.38 -10.32 15.26
N CYS A 45 -11.90 -11.50 14.94
CA CYS A 45 -11.08 -12.71 14.70
C CYS A 45 -10.76 -12.95 13.22
N LYS A 46 -10.95 -11.94 12.37
CA LYS A 46 -10.74 -12.05 10.94
C LYS A 46 -9.26 -12.35 10.66
N SER A 47 -9.04 -13.29 9.75
CA SER A 47 -7.73 -13.89 9.48
C SER A 47 -7.61 -14.23 8.00
N HIS A 48 -6.40 -14.24 7.45
CA HIS A 48 -6.11 -14.86 6.18
C HIS A 48 -5.99 -16.38 6.34
N LEU A 49 -6.62 -17.13 5.44
CA LEU A 49 -6.30 -18.53 5.21
C LEU A 49 -5.09 -18.59 4.25
N VAL A 50 -3.90 -18.79 4.82
CA VAL A 50 -2.63 -18.82 4.07
C VAL A 50 -2.50 -20.11 3.29
N LYS A 51 -2.94 -21.21 3.89
CA LYS A 51 -2.95 -22.55 3.30
C LYS A 51 -4.07 -23.38 3.94
N GLY A 52 -4.63 -24.31 3.19
CA GLY A 52 -5.62 -25.26 3.70
C GLY A 52 -7.01 -24.99 3.16
N GLU A 53 -7.98 -25.77 3.65
CA GLU A 53 -9.40 -25.58 3.40
C GLU A 53 -10.17 -25.53 4.73
N VAL A 54 -11.08 -24.56 4.84
CA VAL A 54 -11.96 -24.40 6.00
C VAL A 54 -13.40 -24.23 5.56
N THR A 55 -14.33 -24.78 6.34
CA THR A 55 -15.75 -24.43 6.25
C THR A 55 -16.07 -23.33 7.23
N MET A 56 -16.75 -22.30 6.75
CA MET A 56 -17.25 -21.22 7.58
C MET A 56 -18.66 -21.56 8.09
N GLU A 57 -18.81 -21.69 9.40
CA GLU A 57 -20.13 -21.74 10.03
C GLU A 57 -20.82 -20.36 9.97
N GLY A 58 -22.12 -20.26 10.27
CA GLY A 58 -22.92 -19.03 10.06
C GLY A 58 -22.32 -17.76 10.68
N TYR A 59 -22.24 -16.68 9.89
CA TYR A 59 -21.72 -15.37 10.26
C TYR A 59 -22.53 -14.24 9.60
N SER A 60 -22.34 -13.01 10.07
CA SER A 60 -22.95 -11.82 9.47
C SER A 60 -22.08 -11.29 8.32
N GLU A 61 -22.68 -10.88 7.20
CA GLU A 61 -22.00 -10.18 6.09
C GLU A 61 -21.28 -8.90 6.55
N PHE A 62 -21.71 -8.31 7.67
CA PHE A 62 -21.00 -7.19 8.30
C PHE A 62 -19.62 -7.59 8.85
N ALA A 63 -19.47 -8.83 9.31
CA ALA A 63 -18.23 -9.32 9.90
C ALA A 63 -17.24 -9.82 8.85
N LEU A 64 -17.73 -10.39 7.74
CA LEU A 64 -16.93 -10.88 6.61
C LEU A 64 -17.78 -10.74 5.33
N SER A 65 -17.39 -9.85 4.42
CA SER A 65 -18.09 -9.69 3.14
C SER A 65 -17.70 -10.78 2.13
N ASP A 66 -18.50 -10.95 1.07
CA ASP A 66 -18.17 -11.87 -0.01
C ASP A 66 -16.85 -11.50 -0.71
N GLU A 67 -16.59 -10.20 -0.91
CA GLU A 67 -15.33 -9.72 -1.47
C GLU A 67 -14.11 -10.08 -0.59
N GLU A 68 -14.27 -10.01 0.73
CA GLU A 68 -13.22 -10.40 1.67
C GLU A 68 -12.98 -11.91 1.65
N LYS A 69 -14.05 -12.69 1.58
CA LYS A 69 -13.99 -14.15 1.47
C LYS A 69 -13.30 -14.60 0.18
N ASP A 70 -13.63 -13.97 -0.95
CA ASP A 70 -12.98 -14.22 -2.26
C ASP A 70 -11.49 -13.90 -2.23
N ARG A 71 -11.05 -13.02 -1.32
CA ARG A 71 -9.65 -12.69 -1.06
C ARG A 71 -8.96 -13.62 -0.05
N GLY A 72 -9.63 -14.71 0.34
CA GLY A 72 -9.09 -15.71 1.26
C GLY A 72 -9.14 -15.30 2.74
N LEU A 73 -10.03 -14.37 3.11
CA LEU A 73 -10.29 -14.04 4.51
C LEU A 73 -11.32 -14.98 5.14
N ILE A 74 -11.11 -15.29 6.40
CA ILE A 74 -11.94 -16.15 7.25
C ILE A 74 -12.20 -15.46 8.59
N LEU A 75 -13.18 -15.92 9.35
CA LEU A 75 -13.33 -15.56 10.77
C LEU A 75 -12.91 -16.77 11.60
N ALA A 76 -11.82 -16.68 12.36
CA ALA A 76 -11.30 -17.82 13.12
C ALA A 76 -12.33 -18.42 14.11
N CYS A 77 -13.27 -17.60 14.62
CA CYS A 77 -14.37 -18.07 15.48
C CYS A 77 -15.45 -18.88 14.77
N ARG A 78 -15.46 -18.90 13.43
CA ARG A 78 -16.43 -19.66 12.62
C ARG A 78 -15.75 -20.60 11.63
N ALA A 79 -14.43 -20.55 11.50
CA ALA A 79 -13.67 -21.37 10.58
C ALA A 79 -13.38 -22.75 11.19
N VAL A 80 -13.86 -23.80 10.53
CA VAL A 80 -13.63 -25.21 10.88
C VAL A 80 -12.74 -25.84 9.80
N PRO A 81 -11.51 -26.26 10.12
CA PRO A 81 -10.59 -26.83 9.15
C PRO A 81 -10.96 -28.27 8.76
N TRP A 82 -10.68 -28.63 7.51
CA TRP A 82 -10.83 -29.99 6.97
C TRP A 82 -9.51 -30.65 6.58
N GLU A 83 -8.42 -29.91 6.69
CA GLU A 83 -7.05 -30.38 6.51
C GLU A 83 -6.07 -29.54 7.32
N ASP A 84 -4.80 -29.95 7.34
CA ASP A 84 -3.73 -29.17 7.95
C ASP A 84 -3.64 -27.80 7.26
N SER A 85 -3.78 -26.73 8.04
CA SER A 85 -3.97 -25.38 7.53
C SER A 85 -2.97 -24.40 8.14
N GLU A 86 -2.81 -23.25 7.50
CA GLU A 86 -2.07 -22.12 8.03
C GLU A 86 -2.93 -20.89 7.98
N VAL A 87 -3.02 -20.19 9.11
CA VAL A 87 -3.79 -18.96 9.24
C VAL A 87 -2.92 -17.83 9.77
N ALA A 88 -3.25 -16.62 9.35
CA ALA A 88 -2.66 -15.41 9.88
C ALA A 88 -3.78 -14.45 10.28
N TRP A 89 -3.95 -14.17 11.58
CA TRP A 89 -4.96 -13.18 12.00
C TRP A 89 -4.61 -11.79 11.47
N LEU A 90 -5.59 -10.92 11.32
CA LEU A 90 -5.30 -9.54 10.97
C LEU A 90 -4.80 -8.81 12.22
N GLU A 91 -3.70 -8.07 12.11
CA GLU A 91 -3.29 -7.17 13.19
C GLU A 91 -4.33 -6.03 13.30
N GLU A 92 -4.51 -5.46 14.50
CA GLU A 92 -5.48 -4.35 14.73
C GLU A 92 -5.26 -3.15 13.78
N ASP A 93 -4.06 -3.03 13.20
CA ASP A 93 -3.65 -2.00 12.24
C ASP A 93 -3.83 -2.40 10.75
N ASP A 94 -4.22 -3.63 10.43
CA ASP A 94 -4.27 -4.12 9.05
C ASP A 94 -5.52 -3.71 8.25
N LEU A 95 -6.56 -3.23 8.93
CA LEU A 95 -7.80 -2.75 8.31
C LEU A 95 -8.26 -1.42 8.95
N ILE A 96 -7.45 -0.38 8.80
CA ILE A 96 -7.94 0.98 8.97
C ILE A 96 -8.88 1.28 7.78
N VAL A 97 -10.19 1.18 8.03
CA VAL A 97 -11.22 1.52 7.05
C VAL A 97 -11.71 2.93 7.30
N HIS A 98 -11.42 3.81 6.35
CA HIS A 98 -11.94 5.18 6.34
C HIS A 98 -13.26 5.23 5.56
N PRO A 99 -14.25 6.01 5.99
CA PRO A 99 -15.50 6.13 5.27
C PRO A 99 -15.26 6.77 3.90
N ARG A 100 -15.81 6.15 2.84
CA ARG A 100 -15.78 6.72 1.50
C ARG A 100 -16.57 8.03 1.46
N ARG A 101 -15.98 9.05 0.84
CA ARG A 101 -16.57 10.38 0.64
C ARG A 101 -16.41 10.83 -0.80
N VAL A 102 -17.31 11.72 -1.18
CA VAL A 102 -17.25 12.46 -2.44
C VAL A 102 -17.04 13.93 -2.09
N LEU A 103 -15.91 14.47 -2.52
CA LEU A 103 -15.50 15.84 -2.26
C LEU A 103 -15.66 16.68 -3.51
N VAL A 104 -16.06 17.93 -3.31
CA VAL A 104 -15.88 18.99 -4.29
C VAL A 104 -14.67 19.80 -3.85
N CYS A 105 -13.66 19.85 -4.70
CA CYS A 105 -12.41 20.53 -4.44
C CYS A 105 -12.17 21.64 -5.47
N LYS A 106 -11.23 22.54 -5.15
CA LYS A 106 -10.70 23.54 -6.08
C LYS A 106 -9.19 23.42 -6.18
N VAL A 107 -8.65 23.61 -7.37
CA VAL A 107 -7.20 23.71 -7.55
C VAL A 107 -6.69 24.99 -6.89
N VAL A 108 -5.77 24.84 -5.93
CA VAL A 108 -5.14 25.96 -5.23
C VAL A 108 -3.63 26.05 -5.47
N GLY A 109 -3.03 25.02 -6.07
CA GLY A 109 -1.63 25.05 -6.46
C GLY A 109 -1.31 24.09 -7.58
N LEU A 110 -0.46 24.55 -8.49
CA LEU A 110 0.09 23.78 -9.60
C LEU A 110 1.58 24.07 -9.67
N GLU A 111 2.40 23.03 -9.67
CA GLU A 111 3.85 23.14 -9.76
C GLU A 111 4.39 22.02 -10.66
N ASP A 112 5.24 22.37 -11.62
CA ASP A 112 5.95 21.38 -12.42
C ASP A 112 7.10 20.82 -11.59
N ALA A 113 6.95 19.59 -11.10
CA ALA A 113 7.97 18.92 -10.30
C ALA A 113 9.11 18.39 -11.18
N THR A 114 8.76 17.94 -12.39
CA THR A 114 9.70 17.55 -13.43
C THR A 114 9.14 18.02 -14.78
N HIS A 115 9.84 17.70 -15.86
CA HIS A 115 9.36 17.91 -17.23
C HIS A 115 8.05 17.16 -17.57
N ASP A 116 7.68 16.13 -16.80
CA ASP A 116 6.53 15.26 -17.06
C ASP A 116 5.66 14.97 -15.82
N ILE A 117 5.96 15.53 -14.65
CA ILE A 117 5.17 15.36 -13.43
C ILE A 117 4.73 16.73 -12.91
N LYS A 118 3.43 16.89 -12.71
CA LYS A 118 2.83 18.08 -12.10
C LYS A 118 2.31 17.75 -10.70
N ARG A 119 2.67 18.56 -9.71
CA ARG A 119 2.08 18.54 -8.36
C ARG A 119 0.82 19.38 -8.39
N VAL A 120 -0.29 18.76 -8.02
CA VAL A 120 -1.62 19.37 -7.98
C VAL A 120 -2.08 19.42 -6.54
N ARG A 121 -2.32 20.64 -6.04
CA ARG A 121 -2.84 20.89 -4.68
C ARG A 121 -4.29 21.34 -4.74
N LEU A 122 -5.14 20.67 -3.98
CA LEU A 122 -6.58 20.87 -3.97
C LEU A 122 -7.07 21.24 -2.57
N GLU A 123 -7.85 22.31 -2.47
CA GLU A 123 -8.60 22.66 -1.27
C GLU A 123 -9.97 21.97 -1.31
N ILE A 124 -10.41 21.41 -0.18
CA ILE A 124 -11.75 20.81 -0.03
C ILE A 124 -12.78 21.92 0.17
N ALA A 125 -13.62 22.16 -0.85
CA ALA A 125 -14.70 23.14 -0.78
C ALA A 125 -15.97 22.57 -0.12
N SER A 126 -16.26 21.29 -0.31
CA SER A 126 -17.36 20.59 0.37
C SER A 126 -17.17 19.06 0.38
N GLY A 127 -17.92 18.37 1.24
CA GLY A 127 -17.89 16.90 1.38
C GLY A 127 -16.91 16.35 2.43
N GLY A 128 -16.08 17.20 3.03
CA GLY A 128 -15.16 16.84 4.12
C GLY A 128 -15.85 16.60 5.48
N PRO A 129 -15.09 16.28 6.55
CA PRO A 129 -13.64 16.04 6.56
C PRO A 129 -13.25 14.78 5.75
N PHE A 130 -12.00 14.69 5.28
CA PHE A 130 -11.51 13.57 4.47
C PHE A 130 -10.33 12.89 5.16
N ASP A 131 -10.63 11.83 5.89
CA ASP A 131 -9.63 11.00 6.56
C ASP A 131 -9.17 9.87 5.63
N PHE A 132 -7.88 9.54 5.71
CA PHE A 132 -7.23 8.47 4.95
C PHE A 132 -5.97 8.01 5.68
N SER A 133 -5.42 6.86 5.27
CA SER A 133 -4.11 6.37 5.74
C SER A 133 -3.01 6.72 4.74
N ALA A 134 -1.84 7.14 5.22
CA ALA A 134 -0.71 7.51 4.36
C ALA A 134 -0.31 6.36 3.43
N GLY A 135 -0.41 6.57 2.11
CA GLY A 135 -0.21 5.56 1.07
C GLY A 135 -1.48 5.22 0.26
N GLN A 136 -2.66 5.57 0.79
CA GLN A 136 -3.92 5.41 0.05
C GLN A 136 -4.05 6.34 -1.15
N PHE A 137 -5.03 6.05 -2.00
CA PHE A 137 -5.35 6.83 -3.19
C PHE A 137 -6.81 7.27 -3.25
N ALA A 138 -7.10 8.18 -4.18
CA ALA A 138 -8.44 8.64 -4.47
C ALA A 138 -8.66 8.64 -5.99
N SER A 139 -9.92 8.46 -6.39
CA SER A 139 -10.34 8.66 -7.78
C SER A 139 -10.61 10.14 -8.01
N VAL A 140 -9.89 10.76 -8.93
CA VAL A 140 -9.91 12.20 -9.19
C VAL A 140 -10.45 12.47 -10.59
N THR A 141 -11.44 13.37 -10.66
CA THR A 141 -12.09 13.78 -11.90
C THR A 141 -11.87 15.27 -12.12
N PHE A 142 -11.14 15.60 -13.19
CA PHE A 142 -10.96 16.96 -13.71
C PHE A 142 -12.01 17.26 -14.78
N GLY A 143 -12.33 18.55 -14.99
CA GLY A 143 -13.40 18.98 -15.90
C GLY A 143 -13.36 18.33 -17.28
N GLY A 144 -14.43 17.61 -17.65
CA GLY A 144 -14.55 16.94 -18.96
C GLY A 144 -13.66 15.71 -19.16
N CYS A 145 -12.86 15.32 -18.17
CA CYS A 145 -11.96 14.17 -18.23
C CYS A 145 -12.54 12.96 -17.48
N PRO A 146 -12.22 11.72 -17.91
CA PRO A 146 -12.60 10.54 -17.15
C PRO A 146 -11.83 10.46 -15.82
N PRO A 147 -12.42 9.85 -14.77
CA PRO A 147 -11.77 9.67 -13.47
C PRO A 147 -10.49 8.85 -13.59
N ARG A 148 -9.48 9.19 -12.79
CA ARG A 148 -8.24 8.43 -12.66
C ARG A 148 -7.82 8.37 -11.21
N ASP A 149 -7.19 7.25 -10.86
CA ASP A 149 -6.71 7.00 -9.51
C ASP A 149 -5.34 7.64 -9.33
N TYR A 150 -5.21 8.46 -8.28
CA TYR A 150 -3.96 9.09 -7.90
C TYR A 150 -3.78 8.97 -6.39
N SER A 151 -2.59 8.54 -5.97
CA SER A 151 -2.27 8.42 -4.55
C SER A 151 -2.10 9.80 -3.90
N MET A 152 -2.59 9.94 -2.67
CA MET A 152 -2.43 11.18 -1.89
C MET A 152 -0.96 11.32 -1.45
N ALA A 153 -0.39 12.50 -1.64
CA ALA A 153 1.00 12.85 -1.31
C ALA A 153 1.12 13.73 -0.05
N ASN A 154 0.01 14.25 0.46
CA ASN A 154 -0.07 15.02 1.71
C ASN A 154 -0.22 14.09 2.93
N LEU A 155 -0.04 14.64 4.12
CA LEU A 155 -0.26 13.91 5.36
C LEU A 155 -1.78 13.75 5.62
N PRO A 156 -2.21 12.62 6.21
CA PRO A 156 -3.55 12.49 6.76
C PRO A 156 -3.87 13.63 7.73
N GLY A 157 -5.03 14.26 7.53
CA GLY A 157 -5.49 15.41 8.31
C GLY A 157 -5.08 16.79 7.75
N ASP A 158 -4.23 16.85 6.73
CA ASP A 158 -3.93 18.11 6.05
C ASP A 158 -5.18 18.64 5.31
N PRO A 159 -5.46 19.95 5.36
CA PRO A 159 -6.63 20.53 4.69
C PRO A 159 -6.48 20.62 3.16
N ILE A 160 -5.24 20.48 2.66
CA ILE A 160 -4.91 20.53 1.24
C ILE A 160 -4.51 19.13 0.78
N LEU A 161 -5.28 18.58 -0.17
CA LEU A 161 -4.93 17.33 -0.83
C LEU A 161 -3.84 17.59 -1.87
N GLU A 162 -2.84 16.71 -1.94
CA GLU A 162 -1.75 16.82 -2.91
C GLU A 162 -1.65 15.53 -3.75
N PHE A 163 -1.49 15.68 -5.06
CA PHE A 163 -1.32 14.57 -6.01
C PHE A 163 -0.14 14.86 -6.94
N HIS A 164 0.65 13.83 -7.29
CA HIS A 164 1.70 13.93 -8.30
C HIS A 164 1.27 13.22 -9.58
N ILE A 165 0.98 13.98 -10.63
CA ILE A 165 0.37 13.45 -11.85
C ILE A 165 1.41 13.48 -12.97
N ARG A 166 1.80 12.28 -13.42
CA ARG A 166 2.66 12.10 -14.60
C ARG A 166 1.87 12.28 -15.90
N ARG A 167 2.43 13.02 -16.85
CA ARG A 167 1.95 13.11 -18.24
C ARG A 167 2.25 11.81 -18.97
N THR A 168 1.21 11.02 -19.21
CA THR A 168 1.30 9.81 -20.02
C THR A 168 0.95 10.12 -21.48
N ILE A 169 1.75 9.58 -22.42
CA ILE A 169 1.48 9.70 -23.86
C ILE A 169 0.12 9.06 -24.17
N GLY A 170 -0.75 9.80 -24.87
CA GLY A 170 -2.12 9.35 -25.19
C GLY A 170 -3.11 9.39 -24.02
N GLY A 171 -2.70 9.83 -22.82
CA GLY A 171 -3.58 9.95 -21.66
C GLY A 171 -4.36 11.27 -21.66
N ALA A 172 -5.67 11.22 -21.88
CA ALA A 172 -6.53 12.41 -21.92
C ALA A 172 -6.49 13.21 -20.60
N THR A 173 -6.71 12.55 -19.45
CA THR A 173 -6.72 13.20 -18.14
C THR A 173 -5.35 13.80 -17.80
N SER A 174 -4.26 13.04 -17.98
CA SER A 174 -2.91 13.53 -17.67
C SER A 174 -2.45 14.65 -18.61
N LEU A 175 -2.90 14.65 -19.87
CA LEU A 175 -2.66 15.75 -20.81
C LEU A 175 -3.39 17.03 -20.38
N HIS A 176 -4.67 16.90 -20.00
CA HIS A 176 -5.44 18.04 -19.46
C HIS A 176 -4.77 18.63 -18.22
N VAL A 177 -4.35 17.78 -17.28
CA VAL A 177 -3.61 18.24 -16.09
C VAL A 177 -2.31 18.95 -16.47
N ALA A 178 -1.57 18.44 -17.46
CA ALA A 178 -0.29 19.00 -17.87
C ALA A 178 -0.44 20.37 -18.57
N GLU A 179 -1.46 20.56 -19.41
CA GLU A 179 -1.53 21.68 -20.37
C GLU A 179 -2.70 22.65 -20.14
N GLN A 180 -3.78 22.22 -19.47
CA GLN A 180 -5.05 22.96 -19.47
C GLN A 180 -5.57 23.31 -18.07
N LEU A 181 -5.23 22.52 -17.05
CA LEU A 181 -5.68 22.72 -15.67
C LEU A 181 -5.15 24.05 -15.10
N LYS A 182 -6.02 24.80 -14.42
CA LYS A 182 -5.70 26.11 -13.85
C LYS A 182 -6.11 26.19 -12.38
N ILE A 183 -5.47 27.10 -11.65
CA ILE A 183 -5.89 27.48 -10.30
C ILE A 183 -7.34 27.99 -10.35
N GLY A 184 -8.17 27.52 -9.41
CA GLY A 184 -9.59 27.81 -9.33
C GLY A 184 -10.49 26.76 -10.00
N ASP A 185 -9.95 25.88 -10.85
CA ASP A 185 -10.74 24.84 -11.50
C ASP A 185 -11.34 23.87 -10.47
N GLY A 186 -12.58 23.44 -10.74
CA GLY A 186 -13.30 22.48 -9.91
C GLY A 186 -12.81 21.05 -10.17
N VAL A 187 -12.59 20.30 -9.10
CA VAL A 187 -12.13 18.91 -9.13
C VAL A 187 -13.00 18.07 -8.22
N ARG A 188 -13.50 16.93 -8.72
CA ARG A 188 -14.21 15.96 -7.88
C ARG A 188 -13.23 14.90 -7.41
N VAL A 189 -13.21 14.64 -6.10
CA VAL A 189 -12.36 13.61 -5.49
C VAL A 189 -13.24 12.60 -4.78
N GLU A 190 -12.94 11.32 -4.94
CA GLU A 190 -13.68 10.23 -4.32
C GLU A 190 -12.74 9.20 -3.71
N GLY A 191 -13.01 8.76 -2.48
CA GLY A 191 -12.15 7.82 -1.77
C GLY A 191 -12.31 7.93 -0.24
N PRO A 192 -11.30 7.56 0.56
CA PRO A 192 -10.03 6.97 0.10
C PRO A 192 -10.18 5.50 -0.31
N PHE A 193 -9.19 5.00 -1.03
CA PHE A 193 -9.08 3.63 -1.51
C PHE A 193 -7.66 3.08 -1.29
N GLY A 194 -7.53 1.76 -1.43
CA GLY A 194 -6.24 1.07 -1.39
C GLY A 194 -5.87 0.53 -0.01
N ALA A 195 -5.10 -0.57 -0.03
CA ALA A 195 -4.62 -1.27 1.16
C ALA A 195 -3.11 -1.09 1.41
N SER A 196 -2.40 -0.45 0.48
CA SER A 196 -0.97 -0.15 0.57
C SER A 196 -0.75 1.16 1.33
N TYR A 197 -0.79 1.07 2.66
CA TYR A 197 -0.62 2.23 3.55
C TYR A 197 0.25 1.87 4.75
N LEU A 198 0.87 2.88 5.37
CA LEU A 198 1.77 2.72 6.50
C LEU A 198 1.11 1.93 7.65
N ARG A 199 1.74 0.85 8.09
CA ARG A 199 1.43 0.12 9.33
C ARG A 199 2.12 0.82 10.51
N GLU A 200 1.38 1.64 11.24
CA GLU A 200 1.93 2.49 12.33
C GLU A 200 2.43 1.67 13.54
N ALA A 201 1.88 0.49 13.81
CA ALA A 201 2.35 -0.42 14.87
C ALA A 201 3.63 -1.19 14.53
N HIS A 202 4.03 -1.24 13.26
CA HIS A 202 5.28 -1.91 12.88
C HIS A 202 6.48 -1.26 13.55
N ARG A 203 7.45 -2.08 13.99
CA ARG A 203 8.67 -1.63 14.68
C ARG A 203 9.96 -2.09 14.00
N GLY A 204 9.88 -2.95 12.99
CA GLY A 204 11.03 -3.32 12.17
C GLY A 204 11.37 -2.24 11.14
N PRO A 205 12.50 -2.36 10.42
CA PRO A 205 12.87 -1.43 9.36
C PRO A 205 11.81 -1.32 8.25
N ILE A 206 11.78 -0.16 7.61
CA ILE A 206 10.92 0.14 6.46
C ILE A 206 11.79 0.28 5.21
N ILE A 207 11.44 -0.44 4.14
CA ILE A 207 12.04 -0.31 2.81
C ILE A 207 11.00 0.34 1.89
N ALA A 208 11.16 1.63 1.62
CA ALA A 208 10.27 2.39 0.75
C ALA A 208 10.92 2.56 -0.63
N VAL A 209 10.25 2.12 -1.70
CA VAL A 209 10.76 2.19 -3.07
C VAL A 209 9.78 2.95 -3.95
N ALA A 210 10.21 4.10 -4.47
CA ALA A 210 9.46 4.93 -5.38
C ALA A 210 10.04 4.88 -6.80
N GLY A 211 9.17 4.87 -7.81
CA GLY A 211 9.51 5.12 -9.22
C GLY A 211 8.65 6.22 -9.83
N GLY A 212 9.28 7.28 -10.37
CA GLY A 212 8.56 8.40 -10.99
C GLY A 212 7.50 9.04 -10.07
N SER A 213 6.24 9.08 -10.51
CA SER A 213 5.13 9.60 -9.70
C SER A 213 4.80 8.74 -8.46
N GLY A 214 5.36 7.52 -8.36
CA GLY A 214 5.27 6.67 -7.16
C GLY A 214 5.87 7.31 -5.91
N MET A 215 6.60 8.42 -6.05
CA MET A 215 7.02 9.22 -4.90
C MET A 215 5.84 9.89 -4.16
N ALA A 216 4.66 10.05 -4.77
CA ALA A 216 3.46 10.57 -4.08
C ALA A 216 3.09 9.76 -2.81
N PRO A 217 2.71 8.47 -2.93
CA PRO A 217 2.34 7.69 -1.74
C PRO A 217 3.54 7.46 -0.81
N ILE A 218 4.75 7.31 -1.35
CA ILE A 218 5.97 7.12 -0.55
C ILE A 218 6.28 8.36 0.30
N LYS A 219 6.10 9.56 -0.25
CA LYS A 219 6.20 10.81 0.52
C LYS A 219 5.24 10.82 1.70
N ALA A 220 3.96 10.52 1.47
CA ALA A 220 2.97 10.46 2.55
C ALA A 220 3.37 9.44 3.63
N ILE A 221 3.81 8.25 3.24
CA ILE A 221 4.24 7.18 4.16
C ILE A 221 5.44 7.61 5.00
N VAL A 222 6.50 8.11 4.35
CA VAL A 222 7.74 8.51 5.04
C VAL A 222 7.48 9.68 5.98
N GLU A 223 6.83 10.73 5.50
CA GLU A 223 6.53 11.90 6.34
C GLU A 223 5.62 11.54 7.50
N ARG A 224 4.65 10.61 7.31
CA ARG A 224 3.78 10.16 8.39
C ARG A 224 4.56 9.39 9.45
N ALA A 225 5.46 8.50 9.04
CA ALA A 225 6.32 7.78 9.97
C ALA A 225 7.20 8.74 10.79
N LEU A 226 7.74 9.79 10.15
CA LEU A 226 8.50 10.83 10.84
C LEU A 226 7.63 11.70 11.77
N GLN A 227 6.45 12.12 11.34
CA GLN A 227 5.49 12.90 12.14
C GLN A 227 5.09 12.15 13.42
N LYS A 228 4.96 10.82 13.32
CA LYS A 228 4.67 9.93 14.44
C LYS A 228 5.88 9.58 15.31
N ASN A 229 7.07 10.07 14.95
CA ASN A 229 8.34 9.76 15.59
C ASN A 229 8.57 8.24 15.69
N LEU A 230 8.23 7.50 14.63
CA LEU A 230 8.45 6.06 14.61
C LEU A 230 9.96 5.77 14.71
N PRO A 231 10.40 4.87 15.61
CA PRO A 231 11.82 4.71 15.94
C PRO A 231 12.63 3.93 14.92
N GLN A 232 11.97 3.12 14.07
CA GLN A 232 12.64 2.28 13.09
C GLN A 232 13.36 3.07 12.00
N HIS A 233 14.35 2.43 11.39
CA HIS A 233 15.00 2.96 10.20
C HIS A 233 14.09 2.89 8.98
N ILE A 234 14.11 3.95 8.17
CA ILE A 234 13.36 4.10 6.93
C ILE A 234 14.37 4.28 5.81
N TYR A 235 14.43 3.32 4.89
CA TYR A 235 15.28 3.38 3.70
C TYR A 235 14.41 3.73 2.49
N CYS A 236 14.46 4.99 2.07
CA CYS A 236 13.68 5.53 0.97
C CYS A 236 14.53 5.56 -0.31
N TYR A 237 14.31 4.59 -1.19
CA TYR A 237 14.92 4.50 -2.50
C TYR A 237 14.05 5.19 -3.54
N PHE A 238 14.65 6.08 -4.33
CA PHE A 238 13.95 6.74 -5.44
C PHE A 238 14.62 6.44 -6.77
N GLY A 239 14.01 5.53 -7.53
CA GLY A 239 14.47 5.12 -8.84
C GLY A 239 13.91 6.01 -9.95
N VAL A 240 14.79 6.68 -10.68
CA VAL A 240 14.43 7.44 -11.89
C VAL A 240 15.46 7.22 -13.00
N ARG A 241 15.23 7.76 -14.20
CA ARG A 241 16.14 7.53 -15.34
C ARG A 241 17.39 8.41 -15.20
N THR A 242 17.19 9.72 -15.08
CA THR A 242 18.25 10.73 -15.11
C THR A 242 17.99 11.83 -14.09
N GLU A 243 18.95 12.75 -13.88
CA GLU A 243 18.82 13.85 -12.90
C GLU A 243 17.57 14.72 -13.12
N ARG A 244 17.15 14.97 -14.38
CA ARG A 244 15.93 15.76 -14.70
C ARG A 244 14.62 15.12 -14.27
N ASP A 245 14.67 13.86 -13.85
CA ASP A 245 13.51 13.10 -13.36
C ASP A 245 13.43 13.10 -11.83
N LEU A 246 14.48 13.57 -11.14
CA LEU A 246 14.46 13.74 -9.70
C LEU A 246 13.66 14.99 -9.33
N TYR A 247 12.78 14.83 -8.35
CA TYR A 247 12.07 15.92 -7.69
C TYR A 247 11.94 15.58 -6.21
N LEU A 248 11.66 16.60 -5.38
CA LEU A 248 11.71 16.51 -3.91
C LEU A 248 13.06 16.05 -3.35
N HIS A 249 14.14 16.09 -4.15
CA HIS A 249 15.47 15.68 -3.72
C HIS A 249 15.94 16.49 -2.51
N ASP A 250 15.86 17.82 -2.60
CA ASP A 250 16.26 18.73 -1.52
C ASP A 250 15.39 18.55 -0.27
N HIS A 251 14.09 18.30 -0.48
CA HIS A 251 13.14 18.03 0.60
C HIS A 251 13.51 16.78 1.41
N PHE A 252 13.72 15.64 0.75
CA PHE A 252 14.12 14.42 1.44
C PHE A 252 15.55 14.49 1.98
N THR A 253 16.45 15.22 1.32
CA THR A 253 17.80 15.47 1.85
C THR A 253 17.74 16.28 3.14
N ALA A 254 16.89 17.31 3.19
CA ALA A 254 16.65 18.08 4.41
C ALA A 254 16.04 17.19 5.51
N LEU A 255 15.02 16.39 5.20
CA LEU A 255 14.44 15.46 6.16
C LEU A 255 15.45 14.44 6.70
N ALA A 256 16.28 13.84 5.84
CA ALA A 256 17.32 12.90 6.24
C ALA A 256 18.40 13.55 7.12
N SER A 257 18.70 14.84 6.92
CA SER A 257 19.61 15.58 7.79
C SER A 257 19.02 15.85 9.19
N GLN A 258 17.69 15.96 9.29
CA GLN A 258 16.96 16.22 10.54
C GLN A 258 16.64 14.93 11.31
N HIS A 259 16.41 13.82 10.60
CA HIS A 259 15.99 12.55 11.15
C HIS A 259 17.02 11.45 10.89
N LYS A 260 17.79 11.10 11.93
CA LYS A 260 18.87 10.09 11.86
C LYS A 260 18.41 8.69 11.42
N ASN A 261 17.12 8.41 11.54
CA ASN A 261 16.54 7.13 11.13
C ASN A 261 16.01 7.14 9.68
N LEU A 262 16.02 8.27 8.97
CA LEU A 262 15.69 8.34 7.54
C LEU A 262 16.96 8.30 6.69
N HIS A 263 17.00 7.36 5.76
CA HIS A 263 18.02 7.26 4.72
C HIS A 263 17.35 7.49 3.37
N PHE A 264 17.82 8.47 2.62
CA PHE A 264 17.29 8.78 1.28
C PHE A 264 18.32 8.44 0.21
N ILE A 265 17.96 7.55 -0.72
CA ILE A 265 18.87 6.94 -1.70
C ILE A 265 18.30 7.15 -3.11
N PRO A 266 18.66 8.25 -3.80
CA PRO A 266 18.31 8.42 -5.21
C PRO A 266 19.15 7.47 -6.08
N VAL A 267 18.49 6.80 -7.03
CA VAL A 267 19.10 5.83 -7.94
C VAL A 267 18.74 6.20 -9.38
N LEU A 268 19.75 6.36 -10.23
CA LEU A 268 19.59 6.71 -11.64
C LEU A 268 19.86 5.50 -12.54
N SER A 269 18.87 5.04 -13.30
CA SER A 269 19.09 3.90 -14.21
C SER A 269 19.95 4.24 -15.43
N GLU A 270 20.02 5.52 -15.80
CA GLU A 270 20.82 6.05 -16.92
C GLU A 270 21.83 7.10 -16.41
N GLY A 271 22.36 6.90 -15.19
CA GLY A 271 23.39 7.75 -14.59
C GLY A 271 24.83 7.31 -14.96
N ASP A 272 25.80 8.18 -14.68
CA ASP A 272 27.23 7.90 -14.87
C ASP A 272 27.88 7.11 -13.71
N GLY A 273 27.15 6.96 -12.59
CA GLY A 273 27.63 6.31 -11.37
C GLY A 273 28.62 7.15 -10.54
N MET A 274 28.92 8.38 -10.95
CA MET A 274 29.88 9.26 -10.28
C MET A 274 29.22 10.15 -9.23
N SER A 275 28.07 10.75 -9.55
CA SER A 275 27.35 11.66 -8.65
C SER A 275 26.35 10.93 -7.75
N ARG A 276 25.77 9.84 -8.24
CA ARG A 276 24.70 9.08 -7.60
C ARG A 276 24.85 7.60 -7.89
N ARG A 277 24.14 6.79 -7.10
CA ARG A 277 24.02 5.36 -7.36
C ARG A 277 23.40 5.15 -8.74
N CYS A 278 24.02 4.29 -9.55
CA CYS A 278 23.56 3.96 -10.88
C CYS A 278 23.04 2.51 -10.94
N GLY A 279 22.03 2.27 -11.77
CA GLY A 279 21.42 0.94 -11.98
C GLY A 279 19.92 0.92 -11.70
N LEU A 280 19.33 -0.28 -11.66
CA LEU A 280 17.92 -0.43 -11.30
C LEU A 280 17.74 -0.31 -9.79
N VAL A 281 16.63 0.29 -9.36
CA VAL A 281 16.40 0.59 -7.94
C VAL A 281 16.32 -0.66 -7.05
N HIS A 282 15.83 -1.79 -7.58
CA HIS A 282 15.82 -3.04 -6.82
C HIS A 282 17.23 -3.61 -6.66
N ASP A 283 18.13 -3.45 -7.64
CA ASP A 283 19.53 -3.86 -7.48
C ASP A 283 20.24 -3.04 -6.40
N ALA A 284 19.90 -1.75 -6.29
CA ALA A 284 20.37 -0.92 -5.18
C ALA A 284 19.92 -1.46 -3.82
N VAL A 285 18.66 -1.88 -3.68
CA VAL A 285 18.17 -2.54 -2.46
C VAL A 285 18.93 -3.84 -2.20
N ALA A 286 19.15 -4.65 -3.25
CA ALA A 286 19.85 -5.94 -3.15
C ALA A 286 21.32 -5.81 -2.71
N ALA A 287 21.95 -4.66 -2.99
CA ALA A 287 23.32 -4.37 -2.60
C ALA A 287 23.46 -3.88 -1.15
N ASP A 288 22.39 -3.33 -0.58
CA ASP A 288 22.40 -2.81 0.80
C ASP A 288 21.88 -3.83 1.82
N PHE A 289 21.08 -4.81 1.39
CA PHE A 289 20.45 -5.79 2.27
C PHE A 289 20.69 -7.23 1.78
N ASP A 290 21.29 -8.05 2.65
CA ASP A 290 21.45 -9.49 2.44
C ASP A 290 20.14 -10.24 2.73
N GLU A 291 19.51 -9.91 3.85
CA GLU A 291 18.22 -10.45 4.30
C GLU A 291 17.29 -9.29 4.74
N VAL A 292 15.99 -9.48 4.56
CA VAL A 292 14.97 -8.47 4.85
C VAL A 292 13.79 -9.00 5.67
N ASP A 293 13.98 -10.13 6.36
CA ASP A 293 12.99 -10.62 7.31
C ASP A 293 12.74 -9.59 8.43
N GLY A 294 11.50 -9.50 8.90
CA GLY A 294 11.06 -8.48 9.85
C GLY A 294 10.99 -7.05 9.32
N CYS A 295 11.33 -6.80 8.04
CA CYS A 295 11.10 -5.51 7.39
C CYS A 295 9.69 -5.44 6.80
N LYS A 296 9.16 -4.21 6.63
CA LYS A 296 8.00 -3.96 5.77
C LYS A 296 8.41 -3.13 4.56
N ALA A 297 7.95 -3.53 3.39
CA ALA A 297 8.20 -2.82 2.15
C ALA A 297 6.97 -2.02 1.69
N TYR A 298 7.21 -0.81 1.21
CA TYR A 298 6.22 0.01 0.51
C TYR A 298 6.75 0.34 -0.88
N LEU A 299 6.09 -0.18 -1.91
CA LEU A 299 6.55 -0.10 -3.30
C LEU A 299 5.52 0.66 -4.12
N ALA A 300 5.92 1.73 -4.80
CA ALA A 300 5.01 2.49 -5.65
C ALA A 300 5.67 3.00 -6.92
N GLY A 301 4.99 2.83 -8.07
CA GLY A 301 5.49 3.30 -9.36
C GLY A 301 5.17 2.36 -10.52
N PRO A 302 6.01 2.32 -11.57
CA PRO A 302 5.77 1.49 -12.75
C PRO A 302 5.63 0.00 -12.41
N PRO A 303 4.69 -0.74 -13.02
CA PRO A 303 4.43 -2.14 -12.68
C PRO A 303 5.66 -3.03 -12.77
N VAL A 304 6.50 -2.83 -13.79
CA VAL A 304 7.76 -3.58 -13.97
C VAL A 304 8.74 -3.37 -12.82
N MET A 305 8.78 -2.17 -12.23
CA MET A 305 9.65 -1.85 -11.10
C MET A 305 9.11 -2.51 -9.83
N VAL A 306 7.80 -2.38 -9.59
CA VAL A 306 7.13 -2.97 -8.42
C VAL A 306 7.27 -4.49 -8.44
N GLU A 307 7.01 -5.14 -9.56
CA GLU A 307 7.13 -6.60 -9.71
C GLU A 307 8.57 -7.08 -9.46
N ALA A 308 9.57 -6.39 -10.01
CA ALA A 308 10.98 -6.75 -9.81
C ALA A 308 11.41 -6.59 -8.34
N ALA A 309 11.01 -5.49 -7.70
CA ALA A 309 11.30 -5.24 -6.29
C ALA A 309 10.61 -6.26 -5.37
N THR A 310 9.33 -6.58 -5.61
CA THR A 310 8.61 -7.62 -4.85
C THR A 310 9.32 -8.97 -4.92
N LYS A 311 9.63 -9.45 -6.14
CA LYS A 311 10.32 -10.74 -6.33
C LYS A 311 11.70 -10.77 -5.69
N LEU A 312 12.41 -9.64 -5.72
CA LEU A 312 13.70 -9.53 -5.02
C LEU A 312 13.51 -9.69 -3.51
N LEU A 313 12.60 -8.91 -2.90
CA LEU A 313 12.40 -8.90 -1.46
C LEU A 313 11.92 -10.26 -0.94
N GLU A 314 11.00 -10.92 -1.65
CA GLU A 314 10.55 -12.28 -1.31
C GLU A 314 11.71 -13.28 -1.33
N ARG A 315 12.60 -13.21 -2.34
CA ARG A 315 13.79 -14.07 -2.40
C ARG A 315 14.81 -13.79 -1.30
N ARG A 316 14.77 -12.61 -0.69
CA ARG A 316 15.61 -12.21 0.45
C ARG A 316 14.90 -12.41 1.81
N GLY A 317 13.80 -13.16 1.83
CA GLY A 317 13.13 -13.59 3.05
C GLY A 317 11.94 -12.74 3.48
N MET A 318 11.56 -11.69 2.73
CA MET A 318 10.37 -10.90 3.08
C MET A 318 9.10 -11.73 2.87
N ARG A 319 8.25 -11.78 3.90
CA ARG A 319 6.93 -12.41 3.77
C ARG A 319 6.05 -11.57 2.85
N ARG A 320 5.25 -12.21 2.01
CA ARG A 320 4.35 -11.51 1.07
C ARG A 320 3.39 -10.53 1.74
N ILE A 321 2.95 -10.80 2.97
CA ILE A 321 2.09 -9.91 3.76
C ILE A 321 2.77 -8.60 4.17
N ASP A 322 4.10 -8.57 4.19
CA ASP A 322 4.90 -7.39 4.52
C ASP A 322 5.29 -6.57 3.27
N VAL A 323 4.85 -6.99 2.08
CA VAL A 323 5.03 -6.25 0.82
C VAL A 323 3.75 -5.49 0.49
N HIS A 324 3.75 -4.19 0.74
CA HIS A 324 2.66 -3.28 0.39
C HIS A 324 2.98 -2.57 -0.93
N ALA A 325 2.26 -2.93 -1.99
CA ALA A 325 2.56 -2.50 -3.34
C ALA A 325 1.41 -1.72 -3.99
N ASP A 326 1.75 -0.63 -4.67
CA ASP A 326 0.86 0.23 -5.45
C ASP A 326 1.44 0.43 -6.87
N ALA A 327 1.04 -0.45 -7.79
CA ALA A 327 1.52 -0.46 -9.17
C ALA A 327 0.65 0.42 -10.07
N PHE A 328 1.27 1.38 -10.77
CA PHE A 328 0.57 2.37 -11.59
C PHE A 328 0.42 1.90 -13.03
N TYR A 329 -0.73 1.35 -13.38
CA TYR A 329 -1.03 0.93 -14.74
C TYR A 329 -1.57 2.08 -15.59
N THR A 330 -1.00 2.26 -16.78
CA THR A 330 -1.64 3.05 -17.82
C THR A 330 -2.86 2.32 -18.39
N ALA A 331 -3.77 3.03 -19.04
CA ALA A 331 -4.93 2.41 -19.67
C ALA A 331 -4.55 1.33 -20.70
N ALA A 332 -3.44 1.52 -21.43
CA ALA A 332 -2.92 0.54 -22.38
C ALA A 332 -2.37 -0.72 -21.69
N GLU A 333 -1.68 -0.54 -20.55
CA GLU A 333 -1.16 -1.66 -19.76
C GLU A 333 -2.30 -2.44 -19.08
N MET A 334 -3.33 -1.77 -18.55
CA MET A 334 -4.51 -2.46 -18.02
C MET A 334 -5.23 -3.27 -19.09
N ALA A 335 -5.40 -2.71 -20.30
CA ALA A 335 -6.02 -3.41 -21.42
C ALA A 335 -5.20 -4.63 -21.87
N SER A 336 -3.87 -4.58 -21.71
CA SER A 336 -2.96 -5.68 -22.03
C SER A 336 -2.93 -6.74 -20.92
N ALA A 337 -2.99 -6.34 -19.66
CA ALA A 337 -3.07 -7.23 -18.50
C ALA A 337 -4.38 -8.05 -18.51
N ASN A 338 -5.51 -7.41 -18.80
CA ASN A 338 -6.82 -8.07 -18.91
C ASN A 338 -6.89 -9.07 -20.08
N LYS A 339 -6.10 -8.88 -21.14
CA LYS A 339 -6.00 -9.85 -22.24
C LYS A 339 -5.21 -11.10 -21.87
N LYS A 340 -4.20 -10.98 -20.99
CA LYS A 340 -3.44 -12.13 -20.50
C LYS A 340 -4.28 -12.99 -19.55
N THR A 341 -5.06 -12.37 -18.67
CA THR A 341 -5.96 -13.10 -17.74
C THR A 341 -7.19 -13.70 -18.43
N GLY A 342 -7.61 -13.17 -19.58
CA GLY A 342 -8.70 -13.71 -20.39
C GLY A 342 -8.31 -14.85 -21.33
N ALA A 343 -7.01 -15.10 -21.55
CA ALA A 343 -6.51 -16.17 -22.42
C ALA A 343 -6.25 -17.51 -21.68
N GLU A 344 -6.43 -17.53 -20.36
CA GLU A 344 -6.28 -18.71 -19.50
C GLU A 344 -7.63 -19.22 -18.92
N ARG A 345 -8.76 -18.88 -19.56
CA ARG A 345 -10.07 -19.45 -19.21
C ARG A 345 -10.56 -20.47 -20.23
#